data_AF-A0A837KIU3-F1
#
_entry.id   AF-A0A837KIU3-F1
#
_cell.length_a   1.000
_cell.length_b   1.000
_cell.length_c   1.000
_cell.angle_alpha   90.00
_cell.angle_beta   90.00
_cell.angle_gamma   90.00
#
_symmetry.space_group_name_H-M   'P 1'
#
loop_
_entity.id
_entity.type
_entity.pdbx_description
1 polymer ?
#
loop_
_entity_poly.entity_id
_entity_poly.type
_entity_poly.pdbx_seq_one_letter_code
_entity_poly.pdbx_strand_id
1 'polypeptide(L)'
;MAADIEGEGAYDIPYRCLIPQSVDNLLAAGRCISTTHEALATTRLTPSCMATGQAAGTAAAIAFHGKTIPRSIHVAKLQEQLRLADAVLE
;
A
#
# COMPACT_ATOMS: atom_id res chain seq x y z
N MET A 1 15.17 -17.55 0.98
CA MET A 1 15.89 -16.36 0.51
C MET A 1 15.10 -15.14 1.00
N ALA A 2 15.25 -14.85 2.28
CA ALA A 2 14.67 -13.70 3.01
C ALA A 2 15.77 -13.19 3.97
N ALA A 3 17.02 -13.18 3.48
CA ALA A 3 18.22 -13.13 4.31
C ALA A 3 18.72 -11.69 4.56
N ASP A 4 18.16 -10.69 3.88
CA ASP A 4 18.68 -9.31 3.88
C ASP A 4 17.70 -8.28 4.46
N ILE A 5 16.65 -8.71 5.18
CA ILE A 5 15.80 -7.77 5.94
C ILE A 5 16.38 -7.67 7.35
N GLU A 6 17.13 -6.61 7.63
CA GLU A 6 17.61 -6.30 8.98
C GLU A 6 16.41 -6.12 9.94
N GLY A 7 16.47 -6.72 11.14
CA GLY A 7 15.38 -6.66 12.15
C GLY A 7 14.64 -7.99 12.34
N GLU A 8 13.34 -7.94 12.65
CA GLU A 8 12.49 -9.13 12.93
C GLU A 8 12.18 -10.00 11.69
N GLY A 9 12.83 -9.75 10.55
CA GLY A 9 12.58 -10.46 9.29
C GLY A 9 11.30 -10.05 8.57
N ALA A 10 10.65 -8.96 9.00
CA ALA A 10 9.45 -8.39 8.41
C ALA A 10 9.72 -6.99 7.83
N TYR A 11 8.92 -6.60 6.84
CA TYR A 11 8.99 -5.29 6.21
C TYR A 11 7.59 -4.78 5.88
N ASP A 12 7.43 -3.45 5.93
CA ASP A 12 6.19 -2.78 5.55
C ASP A 12 6.15 -2.48 4.04
N ILE A 13 4.93 -2.34 3.50
CA ILE A 13 4.72 -1.84 2.13
C ILE A 13 4.39 -0.34 2.22
N PRO A 14 5.32 0.57 1.84
CA PRO A 14 5.05 2.00 1.87
C PRO A 14 3.91 2.38 0.91
N TYR A 15 3.02 3.27 1.32
CA TYR A 15 1.91 3.73 0.48
C TYR A 15 2.37 4.26 -0.90
N ARG A 16 3.55 4.90 -0.95
CA ARG A 16 4.15 5.38 -2.20
C ARG A 16 4.39 4.28 -3.26
N CYS A 17 4.46 3.00 -2.88
CA CYS A 17 4.58 1.90 -3.83
C CYS A 17 3.33 1.74 -4.71
N LEU A 18 2.18 2.24 -4.26
CA LEU A 18 0.91 2.22 -4.98
C LEU A 18 0.74 3.45 -5.90
N ILE A 19 1.62 4.46 -5.80
CA ILE A 19 1.52 5.73 -6.52
C ILE A 19 2.44 5.74 -7.74
N PRO A 20 1.92 5.85 -8.98
CA PRO A 20 2.73 6.07 -10.17
C PRO A 20 3.48 7.40 -10.12
N GLN A 21 4.68 7.47 -10.70
CA GLN A 21 5.47 8.70 -10.70
C GLN A 21 4.86 9.80 -11.58
N SER A 22 4.35 9.43 -12.76
CA SER A 22 4.01 10.38 -13.83
C SER A 22 2.52 10.61 -14.05
N VAL A 23 1.66 9.78 -13.46
CA VAL A 23 0.22 9.81 -13.67
C VAL A 23 -0.47 10.08 -12.34
N ASP A 24 -1.25 11.15 -12.29
CA ASP A 24 -2.08 11.46 -11.13
C ASP A 24 -3.44 10.78 -11.22
N ASN A 25 -4.10 10.67 -10.06
CA ASN A 25 -5.41 10.02 -9.92
C ASN A 25 -5.46 8.55 -10.39
N LEU A 26 -4.31 7.86 -10.34
CA LEU A 26 -4.17 6.45 -10.63
C LEU A 26 -3.49 5.75 -9.44
N LEU A 27 -4.00 4.58 -9.07
CA LEU A 27 -3.43 3.71 -8.04
C LEU A 27 -3.13 2.34 -8.63
N ALA A 28 -1.93 1.84 -8.37
CA ALA A 28 -1.57 0.44 -8.63
C ALA A 28 -1.72 -0.36 -7.33
N ALA A 29 -2.22 -1.59 -7.41
CA ALA A 29 -2.38 -2.47 -6.25
C ALA A 29 -2.09 -3.93 -6.62
N GLY A 30 -1.63 -4.71 -5.64
CA GLY A 30 -1.20 -6.09 -5.84
C GLY A 30 0.08 -6.19 -6.68
N ARG A 31 0.07 -7.05 -7.71
CA ARG A 31 1.29 -7.44 -8.45
C ARG A 31 1.97 -6.31 -9.25
N CYS A 32 1.26 -5.22 -9.50
CA CYS A 32 1.76 -4.10 -10.32
C CYS A 32 2.33 -2.94 -9.50
N ILE A 33 2.47 -3.09 -8.17
CA ILE A 33 3.09 -2.05 -7.33
C ILE A 33 4.61 -2.01 -7.52
N SER A 34 5.21 -0.86 -7.21
CA SER A 34 6.67 -0.71 -7.24
C SER A 34 7.32 -1.52 -6.12
N THR A 35 8.28 -2.39 -6.48
CA THR A 35 8.96 -3.31 -5.56
C THR A 35 10.44 -3.44 -5.93
N THR A 36 11.27 -3.81 -4.95
CA THR A 36 12.62 -4.30 -5.21
C THR A 36 12.58 -5.77 -5.58
N HIS A 37 13.70 -6.30 -6.05
CA HIS A 37 13.81 -7.71 -6.43
C HIS A 37 13.51 -8.65 -5.23
N GLU A 38 13.96 -8.27 -4.04
CA GLU A 38 13.78 -9.02 -2.79
C GLU A 38 12.31 -9.03 -2.34
N ALA A 39 11.65 -7.87 -2.41
CA ALA A 39 10.25 -7.70 -1.97
C ALA A 39 9.22 -8.29 -2.96
N LEU A 40 9.57 -8.43 -4.25
CA LEU A 40 8.65 -8.92 -5.28
C LEU A 40 8.08 -10.31 -4.96
N ALA A 41 8.85 -11.16 -4.29
CA ALA A 41 8.43 -12.52 -3.96
C ALA A 41 7.22 -12.56 -3.02
N THR A 42 7.18 -11.69 -2.02
CA THR A 42 6.17 -11.69 -0.96
C THR A 42 5.04 -10.70 -1.22
N THR A 43 5.31 -9.57 -1.89
CA THR A 43 4.28 -8.58 -2.27
C THR A 43 3.26 -9.10 -3.29
N ARG A 44 3.63 -10.10 -4.11
CA ARG A 44 2.72 -10.72 -5.09
C ARG A 44 1.82 -11.82 -4.51
N LEU A 45 2.00 -12.19 -3.24
CA LEU A 45 1.17 -13.19 -2.58
C LEU A 45 -0.23 -12.61 -2.32
N THR A 46 -1.24 -13.49 -2.31
CA THR A 46 -2.64 -13.13 -2.06
C THR A 46 -2.84 -12.21 -0.84
N PRO A 47 -2.29 -12.48 0.36
CA PRO A 47 -2.47 -11.59 1.52
C PRO A 47 -1.99 -10.16 1.23
N SER A 48 -0.79 -10.00 0.67
CA SER A 48 -0.23 -8.70 0.29
C SER A 48 -1.06 -8.00 -0.79
N CYS A 49 -1.60 -8.75 -1.76
CA CYS A 49 -2.47 -8.20 -2.80
C CYS A 49 -3.81 -7.74 -2.24
N MET A 50 -4.40 -8.47 -1.29
CA MET A 50 -5.62 -8.07 -0.60
C MET A 50 -5.39 -6.81 0.24
N ALA A 51 -4.29 -6.78 1.02
CA ALA A 51 -3.94 -5.62 1.84
C ALA A 51 -3.71 -4.35 1.00
N THR A 52 -2.92 -4.45 -0.08
CA THR A 52 -2.68 -3.30 -0.97
C THR A 52 -3.92 -2.89 -1.77
N GLY A 53 -4.79 -3.85 -2.12
CA GLY A 53 -6.09 -3.56 -2.74
C GLY A 53 -7.01 -2.76 -1.81
N GLN A 54 -7.10 -3.18 -0.55
CA GLN A 54 -7.87 -2.45 0.47
C GLN A 54 -7.30 -1.04 0.69
N ALA A 55 -5.98 -0.94 0.87
CA ALA A 55 -5.30 0.36 1.02
C ALA A 55 -5.55 1.29 -0.17
N ALA A 56 -5.50 0.78 -1.41
CA ALA A 56 -5.78 1.56 -2.60
C ALA A 56 -7.24 2.05 -2.65
N GLY A 57 -8.22 1.18 -2.37
CA GLY A 57 -9.63 1.54 -2.34
C GLY A 57 -9.94 2.60 -1.28
N THR A 58 -9.46 2.39 -0.05
CA THR A 58 -9.61 3.35 1.05
C THR A 58 -8.96 4.69 0.72
N ALA A 59 -7.75 4.67 0.14
CA ALA A 59 -7.06 5.88 -0.30
C ALA A 59 -7.86 6.66 -1.37
N ALA A 60 -8.43 5.95 -2.34
CA ALA A 60 -9.28 6.56 -3.37
C ALA A 60 -10.52 7.23 -2.75
N ALA A 61 -11.18 6.57 -1.78
CA ALA A 61 -12.32 7.14 -1.07
C ALA A 61 -11.93 8.40 -0.27
N ILE A 62 -10.80 8.36 0.46
CA ILE A 62 -10.28 9.52 1.19
C ILE A 62 -9.98 10.68 0.24
N ALA A 63 -9.33 10.41 -0.89
CA ALA A 63 -9.00 11.42 -1.89
C ALA A 63 -10.27 12.07 -2.47
N PHE A 64 -11.25 11.24 -2.85
CA PHE A 64 -12.53 11.69 -3.39
C PHE A 64 -13.29 12.60 -2.41
N HIS A 65 -13.48 12.16 -1.16
CA HIS A 65 -14.18 12.97 -0.15
C HIS A 65 -13.40 14.21 0.26
N GLY A 66 -12.07 14.15 0.25
CA GLY A 66 -11.18 15.27 0.54
C GLY A 66 -11.01 16.25 -0.62
N LYS A 67 -11.64 16.01 -1.78
CA LYS A 67 -11.44 16.78 -3.02
C LYS A 67 -9.95 16.97 -3.36
N THR A 68 -9.19 15.90 -3.18
CA THR A 68 -7.75 15.84 -3.44
C THR A 68 -7.42 14.63 -4.31
N ILE A 69 -6.14 14.45 -4.65
CA ILE A 69 -5.65 13.30 -5.40
C ILE A 69 -5.01 12.26 -4.47
N PRO A 70 -4.96 10.97 -4.86
CA PRO A 70 -4.34 9.92 -4.03
C PRO A 70 -2.91 10.23 -3.58
N ARG A 71 -2.10 10.87 -4.43
CA ARG A 71 -0.73 11.30 -4.08
C ARG A 71 -0.66 12.24 -2.88
N SER A 72 -1.70 13.03 -2.64
CA SER A 72 -1.73 14.13 -1.66
C SER A 72 -2.50 13.78 -0.39
N ILE A 73 -2.88 12.52 -0.18
CA ILE A 73 -3.55 12.11 1.05
C ILE A 73 -2.57 12.00 2.22
N HIS A 74 -3.08 12.22 3.43
CA HIS A 74 -2.32 11.98 4.65
C HIS A 74 -2.31 10.48 4.98
N VAL A 75 -1.12 9.86 4.95
CA VAL A 75 -0.97 8.42 5.21
C VAL A 75 -1.47 8.03 6.61
N ALA A 76 -1.33 8.90 7.62
CA ALA A 76 -1.86 8.66 8.96
C ALA A 76 -3.38 8.43 8.95
N LYS A 77 -4.12 9.21 8.14
CA LYS A 77 -5.56 9.04 7.97
C LYS A 77 -5.90 7.72 7.26
N LEU A 78 -5.10 7.33 6.28
CA LEU A 78 -5.26 6.03 5.63
C LEU A 78 -5.07 4.88 6.62
N GLN A 79 -4.00 4.92 7.42
CA GLN A 79 -3.71 3.92 8.44
C GLN A 79 -4.81 3.84 9.51
N GLU A 80 -5.33 4.98 9.95
CA GLU A 80 -6.49 5.05 10.85
C GLU A 80 -7.71 4.34 10.26
N GLN A 81 -8.07 4.65 9.01
CA GLN A 81 -9.22 4.02 8.35
C GLN A 81 -9.03 2.51 8.15
N LEU A 82 -7.81 2.07 7.84
CA LEU A 82 -7.52 0.63 7.70
C LEU A 82 -7.62 -0.12 9.04
N ARG A 83 -7.18 0.48 10.15
CA ARG A 83 -7.39 -0.07 11.50
C ARG A 83 -8.87 -0.16 11.86
N LEU A 84 -9.64 0.88 11.58
CA LEU A 84 -11.09 0.89 11.84
C LEU A 84 -11.86 -0.16 11.02
N ALA A 85 -11.33 -0.55 9.87
CA ALA A 85 -11.91 -1.56 9.00
C ALA A 85 -11.43 -2.99 9.32
N ASP A 86 -10.73 -3.20 10.45
CA ASP A 86 -10.06 -4.46 10.82
C ASP A 86 -9.18 -5.03 9.70
N ALA A 87 -8.61 -4.15 8.87
CA ALA A 87 -7.76 -4.51 7.73
C ALA A 87 -6.27 -4.54 8.09
N VAL A 88 -5.94 -4.73 9.37
CA VAL A 88 -4.57 -4.80 9.89
C VAL A 88 -4.35 -6.21 10.44
N LEU A 89 -3.25 -6.85 10.02
CA LEU A 89 -2.73 -8.06 10.63
C LEU A 89 -1.64 -7.60 11.60
N GLU A 90 -1.89 -7.70 12.90
CA GLU A 90 -0.86 -7.55 13.94
C GLU A 90 0.09 -8.76 13.97
#